data_AF-A0A926N2Q4-F1
#
_entry.id   AF-A0A926N2Q4-F1
#
_cell.length_a   1.000
_cell.length_b   1.000
_cell.length_c   1.000
_cell.angle_alpha   90.00
_cell.angle_beta   90.00
_cell.angle_gamma   90.00
#
_symmetry.space_group_name_H-M   'P 1'
#
loop_
_entity.id
_entity.type
_entity.pdbx_description
1 polymer ?
#
loop_
_entity_poly.entity_id
_entity_poly.type
_entity_poly.pdbx_seq_one_letter_code
_entity_poly.pdbx_strand_id
1 'polypeptide(L)' 'MIQNFISMNGYGFFVWLSFAITFLACGVVYYKTYRTLKKYEKDFAKELSQLSEAEKKLVLEKSKVASQFLASYNKSI' A
#
# COMPACT_ATOMS: atom_id res chain seq x y z
N MET A 1 -34.70 -13.56 5.78
CA MET A 1 -33.37 -13.82 6.37
C MET A 1 -32.40 -12.64 6.18
N ILE A 2 -32.12 -12.23 4.94
CA ILE A 2 -31.21 -11.11 4.62
C ILE A 2 -31.67 -9.75 5.21
N GLN A 3 -32.97 -9.45 5.17
CA GLN A 3 -33.52 -8.22 5.75
C GLN A 3 -33.30 -8.10 7.25
N ASN A 4 -33.37 -9.22 8.00
CA ASN A 4 -33.10 -9.24 9.43
C ASN A 4 -31.61 -9.02 9.73
N PHE A 5 -30.74 -9.52 8.86
CA PHE A 5 -29.30 -9.30 8.95
C PHE A 5 -28.94 -7.84 8.70
N ILE A 6 -29.50 -7.22 7.65
CA ILE A 6 -29.25 -5.81 7.33
C ILE A 6 -29.85 -4.90 8.41
N SER A 7 -31.06 -5.18 8.86
CA SER A 7 -31.77 -4.35 9.83
C SER A 7 -31.24 -4.52 11.26
N MET A 8 -30.47 -5.58 11.55
CA MET A 8 -29.94 -5.95 12.89
C MET A 8 -30.94 -5.65 14.01
N ASN A 9 -32.15 -6.20 13.91
CA ASN A 9 -33.23 -6.00 14.89
C ASN A 9 -33.55 -4.51 15.19
N GLY A 10 -33.43 -3.63 14.19
CA GLY A 10 -33.65 -2.18 14.30
C GLY A 10 -32.38 -1.34 14.44
N TYR A 11 -31.21 -1.95 14.70
CA TYR A 11 -29.94 -1.25 14.92
C TYR A 11 -29.05 -1.16 13.68
N GLY A 12 -29.45 -1.76 12.56
CA GLY A 12 -28.63 -1.90 11.37
C GLY A 12 -28.07 -0.57 10.86
N PHE A 13 -28.87 0.48 10.87
CA PHE A 13 -28.44 1.81 10.41
C PHE A 13 -27.19 2.31 11.15
N PHE A 14 -27.18 2.24 12.48
CA PHE A 14 -26.04 2.69 13.28
C PHE A 14 -24.80 1.82 13.08
N VAL A 15 -25.00 0.52 12.93
CA VAL A 15 -23.90 -0.43 12.71
C VAL A 15 -23.26 -0.18 11.35
N TRP A 16 -24.04 -0.15 10.28
CA TRP A 16 -23.54 0.10 8.93
C TRP A 16 -22.90 1.48 8.79
N LEU A 17 -23.46 2.51 9.45
CA LEU A 17 -22.86 3.84 9.47
C LEU A 17 -21.50 3.85 10.18
N SER A 18 -21.38 3.15 11.32
CA SER A 18 -20.11 3.04 12.05
C SER A 18 -19.05 2.32 11.23
N PHE A 19 -19.43 1.22 10.55
CA PHE A 19 -18.55 0.54 9.61
C PHE A 19 -18.15 1.45 8.45
N ALA A 20 -19.10 2.15 7.82
CA ALA A 20 -18.81 3.05 6.70
C ALA A 20 -17.81 4.15 7.10
N ILE A 21 -18.00 4.79 8.25
CA ILE A 21 -17.07 5.81 8.76
C ILE A 21 -15.68 5.20 9.00
N THR A 22 -15.62 4.01 9.61
CA THR A 22 -14.34 3.32 9.88
C THR A 22 -13.63 2.96 8.57
N PHE A 23 -14.34 2.39 7.60
CA PHE A 23 -13.79 2.06 6.29
C PHE A 23 -13.32 3.31 5.53
N LEU A 24 -14.04 4.43 5.63
CA LEU A 24 -13.61 5.70 5.05
C LEU A 24 -12.34 6.22 5.72
N ALA A 25 -12.26 6.20 7.05
CA ALA A 25 -11.07 6.63 7.78
C ALA A 25 -9.85 5.76 7.42
N CYS A 26 -10.01 4.44 7.45
CA CYS A 26 -8.98 3.49 7.02
C CYS A 26 -8.58 3.70 5.55
N GLY A 27 -9.56 3.91 4.66
CA GLY A 27 -9.34 4.15 3.25
C GLY A 27 -8.55 5.43 2.98
N VAL A 28 -8.83 6.52 3.70
CA VAL A 28 -8.07 7.77 3.59
C VAL A 28 -6.63 7.59 4.04
N VAL A 29 -6.42 6.92 5.19
CA VAL A 29 -5.06 6.64 5.69
C VAL A 29 -4.31 5.75 4.70
N TYR A 30 -4.94 4.68 4.23
CA TYR A 30 -4.38 3.77 3.24
C TYR A 30 -3.99 4.50 1.96
N TYR A 31 -4.87 5.36 1.43
CA TYR A 31 -4.62 6.12 0.22
C TYR A 31 -3.42 7.08 0.38
N LYS A 32 -3.33 7.78 1.52
CA LYS A 32 -2.17 8.63 1.82
C LYS A 32 -0.88 7.82 1.85
N THR A 33 -0.86 6.70 2.58
CA THR A 33 0.30 5.81 2.68
C THR A 33 0.69 5.24 1.31
N TYR A 34 -0.29 4.81 0.51
CA TYR A 34 -0.06 4.29 -0.83
C TYR A 34 0.58 5.32 -1.76
N ARG A 35 0.12 6.59 -1.74
CA ARG A 35 0.75 7.67 -2.51
C ARG A 35 2.19 7.92 -2.09
N THR A 36 2.44 7.92 -0.78
CA THR A 36 3.78 8.11 -0.23
C THR A 36 4.71 6.96 -0.64
N LEU A 37 4.23 5.71 -0.57
CA LEU A 37 4.98 4.53 -0.98
C LEU A 37 5.36 4.62 -2.46
N LYS A 38 4.38 4.91 -3.34
CA LYS A 38 4.63 5.08 -4.78
C LYS A 38 5.60 6.23 -5.09
N LYS A 39 5.66 7.26 -4.25
CA LYS A 39 6.66 8.33 -4.37
C LYS A 39 8.05 7.81 -4.03
N TYR A 40 8.20 7.10 -2.90
CA TYR A 40 9.47 6.48 -2.53
C TYR A 40 9.96 5.48 -3.58
N GLU A 41 9.07 4.67 -4.16
CA GLU A 41 9.44 3.74 -5.25
C GLU A 41 10.02 4.47 -6.48
N LYS A 42 9.42 5.61 -6.87
CA LYS A 42 9.91 6.43 -7.99
C LYS A 42 11.24 7.10 -7.67
N ASP A 43 11.36 7.66 -6.48
CA ASP A 43 12.59 8.32 -6.02
C ASP A 43 13.73 7.29 -5.94
N PHE A 44 13.45 6.08 -5.43
CA PHE A 44 14.41 4.97 -5.39
C PHE A 44 14.80 4.47 -6.79
N ALA A 45 13.86 4.36 -7.73
CA ALA A 45 14.16 4.00 -9.10
C ALA A 45 15.07 5.05 -9.78
N LYS A 46 14.86 6.33 -9.48
CA LYS A 46 15.70 7.43 -9.99
C LYS A 46 17.10 7.38 -9.38
N GLU A 47 17.22 7.25 -8.06
CA GLU A 47 18.52 7.10 -7.39
C GLU A 47 19.28 5.87 -7.89
N LEU A 48 18.60 4.73 -8.01
CA LEU A 48 19.19 3.55 -8.62
C LEU A 48 19.66 3.84 -10.04
N SER A 49 18.86 4.45 -10.90
CA SER A 49 19.27 4.76 -12.28
C SER A 49 20.51 5.65 -12.37
N GLN A 50 20.72 6.53 -11.39
CA GLN A 50 21.87 7.43 -11.28
C GLN A 50 23.10 6.78 -10.65
N LEU A 51 22.95 5.71 -9.87
CA LEU A 51 24.07 4.95 -9.30
C LEU A 51 24.81 4.15 -10.38
N SER A 52 26.14 4.04 -10.23
CA SER A 52 26.98 3.17 -11.05
C SER A 52 26.64 1.69 -10.82
N GLU A 53 26.87 0.82 -11.80
CA GLU A 53 26.61 -0.63 -11.71
C GLU A 53 27.23 -1.30 -10.47
N ALA A 54 28.41 -0.82 -10.05
CA ALA A 54 29.09 -1.30 -8.86
C ALA A 54 28.34 -0.93 -7.55
N GLU A 55 27.80 0.28 -7.49
CA GLU A 55 27.07 0.78 -6.32
C GLU A 55 25.67 0.17 -6.24
N LYS A 56 25.01 -0.04 -7.40
CA LYS A 56 23.74 -0.77 -7.49
C LYS A 56 23.85 -2.16 -6.87
N LYS A 57 24.91 -2.91 -7.20
CA LYS A 57 25.15 -4.24 -6.63
C LYS A 57 25.39 -4.18 -5.12
N LEU A 58 26.15 -3.19 -4.64
CA LEU A 58 26.43 -3.04 -3.21
C LEU A 58 25.14 -2.74 -2.41
N VAL A 59 24.29 -1.83 -2.90
CA VAL A 59 23.01 -1.50 -2.24
C VAL A 59 22.04 -2.69 -2.27
N LEU A 60 22.05 -3.47 -3.35
CA LEU A 60 21.24 -4.69 -3.48
C LEU A 60 21.68 -5.80 -2.53
N GLU A 61 23.00 -5.94 -2.33
CA GLU A 61 23.59 -6.93 -1.42
C GLU A 61 23.41 -6.53 0.05
N LYS A 62 23.53 -5.23 0.37
CA LYS A 62 23.35 -4.73 1.74
C LYS A 62 21.90 -4.70 2.21
N SER A 63 20.93 -4.61 1.30
CA SER A 63 19.52 -4.41 1.65
C SER A 63 18.62 -5.49 1.07
N LYS A 64 18.05 -6.31 1.97
CA LYS A 64 17.00 -7.29 1.64
C LYS A 64 15.74 -6.63 1.05
N VAL A 65 15.49 -5.37 1.40
CA VAL A 65 14.34 -4.60 0.89
C VAL A 65 14.59 -4.11 -0.54
N ALA A 66 15.82 -3.68 -0.86
CA ALA A 66 16.18 -3.24 -2.21
C ALA A 66 16.13 -4.39 -3.23
N SER A 67 16.60 -5.58 -2.82
CA SER A 67 16.55 -6.79 -3.66
C SER A 67 15.12 -7.26 -3.91
N GLN A 68 14.25 -7.21 -2.90
CA GLN A 68 12.82 -7.50 -3.07
C GLN A 68 12.11 -6.46 -3.94
N PHE A 69 12.44 -5.17 -3.82
CA PHE A 69 11.86 -4.12 -4.65
C PHE A 69 12.18 -4.32 -6.13
N LEU A 70 13.46 -4.54 -6.50
CA LEU A 70 13.84 -4.79 -7.90
C LEU A 70 13.24 -6.08 -8.44
N ALA A 71 13.20 -7.16 -7.65
CA ALA A 71 12.56 -8.40 -8.07
C ALA A 71 11.05 -8.21 -8.34
N SER A 72 10.37 -7.37 -7.54
CA SER A 72 8.95 -7.04 -7.77
C SER A 72 8.74 -6.10 -8.96
N TYR A 73 9.63 -5.11 -9.16
CA TYR A 73 9.56 -4.18 -10.28
C TYR A 73 9.81 -4.89 -11.63
N ASN A 74 10.82 -5.75 -11.71
CA ASN A 74 11.17 -6.51 -12.91
C ASN A 74 10.09 -7.55 -13.29
N LYS A 75 9.21 -7.94 -12.36
CA LYS A 75 8.07 -8.82 -12.64
C LYS A 75 6.85 -8.07 -13.19
N SER A 76 6.86 -6.75 -13.15
CA SER A 76 5.77 -5.87 -13.61
C SER A 76 6.04 -5.18 -14.96
N ILE A 77 7.19 -5.46 -15.58
CA ILE A 77 7.57 -5.14 -16.97
C ILE A 77 7.58 -6.44 -17.77
#